data_AF-A0A1V6KG91-F1
#
_entry.id   AF-A0A1V6KG91-F1
#
_cell.length_a   1.000
_cell.length_b   1.000
_cell.length_c   1.000
_cell.angle_alpha   90.00
_cell.angle_beta   90.00
_cell.angle_gamma   90.00
#
_symmetry.space_group_name_H-M   'P 1'
#
loop_
_entity.id
_entity.type
_entity.pdbx_description
1 polymer ?
#
loop_
_entity_poly.entity_id
_entity_poly.type
_entity_poly.pdbx_seq_one_letter_code
_entity_poly.pdbx_strand_id
1 'polypeptide(L)'
;MNFRKTWIPVVCATVLSGAVFASVVTAAGPPLKAKTCAACHNDYAKILPKEHIPVDKTAGCMSCHASKPGSDEPTRFSTNAHKIHQGEKTSVECGACHDLQ
;
A
#
# COMPACT_ATOMS: atom_id res chain seq x y z
N MET A 1 -23.74 55.62 15.43
CA MET A 1 -22.64 55.04 14.64
C MET A 1 -22.70 53.52 14.76
N ASN A 2 -22.97 52.79 13.67
CA ASN A 2 -23.12 51.32 13.68
C ASN A 2 -21.89 50.66 13.01
N PHE A 3 -20.88 50.33 13.82
CA PHE A 3 -19.57 49.81 13.41
C PHE A 3 -19.54 48.27 13.18
N ARG A 4 -20.68 47.63 12.89
CA ARG A 4 -20.82 46.16 12.90
C ARG A 4 -20.89 45.54 11.50
N LYS A 5 -21.20 46.30 10.45
CA LYS A 5 -21.72 45.73 9.19
C LYS A 5 -20.68 45.54 8.06
N THR A 6 -19.41 45.85 8.30
CA THR A 6 -18.33 45.76 7.29
C THR A 6 -17.35 44.61 7.49
N TRP A 7 -17.46 43.85 8.59
CA TRP A 7 -16.53 42.73 8.90
C TRP A 7 -17.02 41.36 8.41
N ILE A 8 -18.23 41.28 7.84
CA ILE A 8 -18.82 40.03 7.37
C ILE A 8 -18.35 39.60 5.96
N PRO A 9 -18.09 40.49 4.98
CA PRO A 9 -17.71 40.02 3.64
C PRO A 9 -16.24 39.61 3.54
N VAL A 10 -15.37 40.04 4.45
CA VAL A 10 -13.91 39.75 4.38
C VAL A 10 -13.59 38.31 4.82
N VAL A 11 -14.42 37.72 5.68
CA VAL A 11 -14.18 36.36 6.19
C VAL A 11 -14.55 35.27 5.16
N CYS A 12 -15.44 35.57 4.20
CA CYS A 12 -15.78 34.61 3.14
C CYS A 12 -14.68 34.45 2.07
N ALA A 13 -13.86 35.48 1.85
CA ALA A 13 -12.89 35.48 0.75
C ALA A 13 -11.62 34.66 1.04
N THR A 14 -11.30 34.37 2.31
CA THR A 14 -10.05 33.68 2.67
C THR A 14 -10.18 32.17 2.76
N VAL A 15 -11.40 31.62 2.81
CA VAL A 15 -11.64 30.17 2.93
C VAL A 15 -11.48 29.41 1.60
N LEU A 16 -11.35 30.13 0.48
CA LEU A 16 -11.06 29.58 -0.85
C LEU A 16 -9.56 29.36 -1.13
N SER A 17 -8.72 29.31 -0.10
CA SER A 17 -7.39 28.71 -0.22
C SER A 17 -7.52 27.21 -0.06
N GLY A 18 -8.02 26.55 -1.11
CA GLY A 18 -8.03 25.10 -1.21
C GLY A 18 -6.61 24.60 -1.05
N ALA A 19 -6.33 24.02 0.11
CA ALA A 19 -5.16 23.18 0.32
C ALA A 19 -5.32 21.97 -0.61
N VAL A 20 -4.81 22.09 -1.83
CA VAL A 20 -4.43 20.96 -2.66
C VAL A 20 -3.31 20.26 -1.90
N PHE A 21 -3.69 19.37 -0.97
CA PHE A 21 -2.78 18.37 -0.45
C PHE A 21 -2.38 17.53 -1.67
N ALA A 22 -1.17 17.80 -2.18
CA ALA A 22 -0.52 16.98 -3.16
C ALA A 22 -0.31 15.60 -2.52
N SER A 23 -1.30 14.73 -2.70
CA SER A 23 -1.15 13.32 -2.43
C SER A 23 -0.13 12.85 -3.45
N VAL A 24 1.13 12.71 -3.01
CA VAL A 24 2.12 11.96 -3.77
C VAL A 24 1.59 10.54 -3.85
N VAL A 25 0.87 10.24 -4.94
CA VAL A 25 0.56 8.87 -5.31
C VAL A 25 1.90 8.27 -5.70
N THR A 26 2.59 7.69 -4.73
CA THR A 26 3.70 6.80 -5.04
C THR A 26 3.09 5.62 -5.75
N ALA A 27 3.60 5.27 -6.93
CA ALA A 27 3.01 4.22 -7.74
C ALA A 27 3.23 2.80 -7.21
N ALA A 28 3.94 2.66 -6.08
CA ALA A 28 3.82 1.46 -5.27
C ALA A 28 2.50 1.56 -4.52
N GLY A 29 1.61 0.57 -4.70
CA GLY A 29 0.39 0.46 -3.89
C GLY A 29 0.68 0.48 -2.38
N PRO A 30 -0.37 0.48 -1.53
CA PRO A 30 -0.20 0.62 -0.08
C PRO A 30 0.88 -0.31 0.48
N PRO A 31 1.64 0.09 1.51
CA PRO A 31 2.73 -0.73 2.03
C PRO A 31 2.21 -2.08 2.55
N LEU A 32 3.07 -3.09 2.60
CA LEU A 32 2.71 -4.39 3.20
C LEU A 32 2.86 -4.34 4.72
N LYS A 33 1.97 -5.04 5.43
CA LYS A 33 2.13 -5.24 6.87
C LYS A 33 3.42 -6.01 7.18
N ALA A 34 4.00 -5.76 8.34
CA ALA A 34 5.14 -6.52 8.81
C ALA A 34 4.79 -8.02 8.92
N LYS A 35 5.63 -8.89 8.34
CA LYS A 35 5.46 -10.36 8.36
C LYS A 35 4.12 -10.87 7.81
N THR A 36 3.47 -10.11 6.92
CA THR A 36 2.11 -10.40 6.47
C THR A 36 1.92 -11.80 5.88
N CYS A 37 2.92 -12.35 5.18
CA CYS A 37 2.84 -13.68 4.59
C CYS A 37 2.79 -14.79 5.65
N ALA A 38 3.47 -14.59 6.77
CA ALA A 38 3.60 -15.59 7.84
C ALA A 38 2.29 -15.79 8.61
N ALA A 39 1.36 -14.83 8.53
CA ALA A 39 0.04 -14.95 9.17
C ALA A 39 -0.74 -16.19 8.68
N CYS A 40 -0.55 -16.57 7.41
CA CYS A 40 -1.17 -17.74 6.80
C CYS A 40 -0.16 -18.84 6.43
N HIS A 41 1.04 -18.45 5.97
CA HIS A 41 2.06 -19.38 5.48
C HIS A 41 3.15 -19.63 6.54
N ASN A 42 2.83 -20.50 7.51
CA ASN A 42 3.76 -20.87 8.58
C ASN A 42 4.95 -21.73 8.09
N ASP A 43 4.83 -22.33 6.91
CA ASP A 43 5.82 -23.17 6.28
C ASP A 43 6.02 -22.74 4.82
N TYR A 44 7.05 -21.92 4.60
CA TYR A 44 7.33 -21.37 3.27
C TYR A 44 7.82 -22.44 2.27
N ALA A 45 8.35 -23.57 2.73
CA ALA A 45 8.79 -24.64 1.83
C ALA A 45 7.63 -25.23 1.01
N LYS A 46 6.37 -25.03 1.47
CA LYS A 46 5.17 -25.48 0.75
C LYS A 46 4.73 -24.53 -0.36
N ILE A 47 5.20 -23.29 -0.37
CA ILE A 47 4.77 -22.26 -1.35
C ILE A 47 5.92 -21.77 -2.23
N LEU A 48 7.17 -21.98 -1.81
CA LEU A 48 8.33 -21.60 -2.60
C LEU A 48 8.59 -22.64 -3.70
N PRO A 49 8.96 -22.21 -4.91
CA PRO A 49 9.50 -23.10 -5.93
C PRO A 49 10.71 -23.87 -5.42
N LYS A 50 10.95 -25.07 -5.96
CA LYS A 50 12.07 -25.94 -5.54
C LYS A 50 13.43 -25.27 -5.70
N GLU A 51 13.56 -24.41 -6.70
CA GLU A 51 14.79 -23.71 -7.06
C GLU A 51 14.97 -22.39 -6.31
N HIS A 52 14.01 -21.98 -5.48
CA HIS A 52 14.13 -20.75 -4.69
C HIS A 52 15.23 -20.92 -3.63
N ILE A 53 16.07 -19.89 -3.47
CA ILE A 53 17.11 -19.91 -2.44
C ILE A 53 16.49 -20.04 -1.03
N PRO A 54 17.16 -20.69 -0.06
CA PRO A 54 16.64 -20.77 1.29
C PRO A 54 16.40 -19.37 1.88
N VAL A 55 15.18 -19.13 2.37
CA VAL A 55 14.83 -17.93 3.13
C VAL A 55 14.33 -18.37 4.50
N ASP A 56 14.93 -17.84 5.55
CA ASP A 56 14.41 -18.05 6.89
C ASP A 56 13.16 -17.19 7.13
N LYS A 57 12.45 -17.43 8.24
CA LYS A 57 11.23 -16.67 8.58
C LYS A 57 11.52 -15.20 8.94
N THR A 58 12.79 -14.85 9.17
CA THR A 58 13.23 -13.49 9.51
C THR A 58 13.52 -12.65 8.27
N ALA A 59 13.97 -13.26 7.17
CA ALA A 59 14.10 -12.64 5.86
C ALA A 59 12.71 -12.33 5.28
N GLY A 60 12.49 -11.08 4.87
CA GLY A 60 11.26 -10.66 4.20
C GLY A 60 11.35 -10.93 2.69
N CYS A 61 10.28 -11.45 2.08
CA CYS A 61 10.20 -11.69 0.62
C CYS A 61 10.57 -10.44 -0.19
N MET A 62 10.19 -9.27 0.33
CA MET A 62 10.43 -7.97 -0.30
C MET A 62 11.90 -7.52 -0.29
N SER A 63 12.79 -8.18 0.46
CA SER A 63 14.23 -7.88 0.38
C SER A 63 14.82 -8.15 -1.01
N CYS A 64 14.25 -9.12 -1.74
CA CYS A 64 14.62 -9.44 -3.13
C CYS A 64 13.51 -9.12 -4.14
N HIS A 65 12.24 -9.17 -3.72
CA HIS A 65 11.08 -8.97 -4.59
C HIS A 65 10.46 -7.57 -4.54
N ALA A 66 11.12 -6.61 -3.89
CA ALA A 66 10.71 -5.20 -3.94
C ALA A 66 10.67 -4.67 -5.37
N SER A 67 9.72 -3.78 -5.62
CA SER A 67 9.75 -2.94 -6.81
C SER A 67 11.00 -2.08 -6.81
N LYS A 68 11.51 -1.77 -8.00
CA LYS A 68 12.62 -0.84 -8.12
C LYS A 68 12.17 0.54 -7.61
N PRO A 69 13.03 1.27 -6.86
CA PRO A 69 12.71 2.62 -6.44
C PRO A 69 12.33 3.49 -7.65
N GLY A 70 11.20 4.19 -7.57
CA GLY A 70 10.71 5.07 -8.64
C GLY A 70 10.13 4.35 -9.87
N SER A 71 9.83 3.06 -9.77
CA SER A 71 9.16 2.30 -10.82
C SER A 71 7.71 2.00 -10.46
N ASP A 72 6.84 2.25 -11.42
CA ASP A 72 5.39 2.05 -11.33
C ASP A 72 4.98 0.67 -11.87
N GLU A 73 5.96 -0.09 -12.38
CA GLU A 73 5.74 -1.35 -13.04
C GLU A 73 5.58 -2.49 -12.01
N PRO A 74 4.57 -3.36 -12.17
CA PRO A 74 4.39 -4.48 -11.29
C PRO A 74 5.52 -5.50 -11.46
N THR A 75 6.08 -5.96 -10.35
CA THR A 75 7.04 -7.06 -10.38
C THR A 75 6.33 -8.37 -10.69
N ARG A 76 7.05 -9.34 -11.29
CA ARG A 76 6.52 -10.70 -11.49
C ARG A 76 6.02 -11.32 -10.18
N PHE A 77 6.70 -11.04 -9.08
CA PHE A 77 6.29 -11.50 -7.75
C PHE A 77 4.95 -10.89 -7.35
N SER A 78 4.81 -9.56 -7.45
CA SER A 78 3.56 -8.86 -7.13
C SER A 78 2.40 -9.39 -7.98
N THR A 79 2.57 -9.49 -9.30
CA THR A 79 1.52 -9.99 -10.20
C THR A 79 1.08 -11.41 -9.84
N ASN A 80 2.04 -12.31 -9.57
CA ASN A 80 1.72 -13.70 -9.21
C ASN A 80 1.04 -13.81 -7.85
N ALA A 81 1.49 -13.02 -6.86
CA ALA A 81 0.88 -12.98 -5.55
C ALA A 81 -0.60 -12.56 -5.65
N HIS A 82 -0.90 -11.47 -6.36
CA HIS A 82 -2.28 -11.02 -6.57
C HIS A 82 -3.12 -12.06 -7.31
N LYS A 83 -2.60 -12.65 -8.40
CA LYS A 83 -3.34 -13.64 -9.20
C LYS A 83 -3.78 -14.86 -8.38
N ILE A 84 -2.91 -15.37 -7.51
CA ILE A 84 -3.22 -16.54 -6.69
C ILE A 84 -4.21 -16.17 -5.57
N HIS A 85 -4.08 -14.98 -5.00
CA HIS A 85 -4.88 -14.50 -3.87
C HIS A 85 -6.18 -13.79 -4.26
N GLN A 86 -6.54 -13.84 -5.54
CA GLN A 86 -7.86 -13.44 -6.07
C GLN A 86 -8.61 -14.64 -6.67
N GLY A 87 -8.08 -15.87 -6.50
CA GLY A 87 -8.73 -17.09 -6.96
C GLY A 87 -9.91 -17.49 -6.08
N GLU A 88 -10.89 -18.22 -6.64
CA GLU A 88 -12.16 -18.58 -5.96
C GLU A 88 -11.98 -19.17 -4.55
N LYS A 89 -10.95 -19.98 -4.34
CA LYS A 89 -10.69 -20.70 -3.08
C LYS A 89 -9.64 -20.04 -2.18
N THR A 90 -8.95 -19.04 -2.69
CA THR A 90 -7.77 -18.41 -2.07
C THR A 90 -7.89 -16.89 -2.02
N SER A 91 -9.08 -16.36 -2.35
CA SER A 91 -9.38 -14.94 -2.36
C SER A 91 -9.22 -14.36 -0.96
N VAL A 92 -8.48 -13.26 -0.86
CA VAL A 92 -8.37 -12.47 0.36
C VAL A 92 -8.53 -10.99 0.04
N GLU A 93 -9.04 -10.24 1.01
CA GLU A 93 -9.16 -8.79 0.89
C GLU A 93 -7.78 -8.12 0.85
N CYS A 94 -7.68 -6.95 0.22
CA CYS A 94 -6.44 -6.17 0.15
C CYS A 94 -5.80 -5.96 1.52
N GLY A 95 -6.64 -5.71 2.53
CA GLY A 95 -6.26 -5.52 3.93
C GLY A 95 -5.73 -6.78 4.62
N ALA A 96 -5.78 -7.96 4.01
CA ALA A 96 -5.10 -9.14 4.53
C ALA A 96 -3.57 -8.99 4.43
N CYS A 97 -3.09 -8.29 3.41
CA CYS A 97 -1.66 -8.12 3.13
C CYS A 97 -1.18 -6.68 3.33
N HIS A 98 -1.95 -5.73 2.82
CA HIS A 98 -1.58 -4.33 2.78
C HIS A 98 -2.01 -3.61 4.04
N ASP A 99 -1.18 -2.69 4.50
CA ASP A 99 -1.56 -1.67 5.46
C ASP A 99 -2.28 -0.55 4.70
N LEU A 100 -3.60 -0.47 4.88
CA LEU A 100 -4.49 0.45 4.16
C LEU A 100 -4.87 1.66 5.02
N GLN A 101 -4.17 1.86 6.14
CA GLN A 101 -4.42 2.90 7.13
C GLN A 101 -3.82 4.24 6.70
#